data_AF-A0AAD7G8F9-F1
#
_entry.id   AF-A0AAD7G8F9-F1
#
_cell.length_a   1.000
_cell.length_b   1.000
_cell.length_c   1.000
_cell.angle_alpha   90.00
_cell.angle_beta   90.00
_cell.angle_gamma   90.00
#
_symmetry.space_group_name_H-M   'P 1'
#
loop_
_entity.id
_entity.type
_entity.pdbx_description
1 polymer ?
#
loop_
_entity_poly.entity_id
_entity_poly.type
_entity_poly.pdbx_seq_one_letter_code
_entity_poly.pdbx_strand_id
1 'polypeptide(L)'
;MVGPECRLLSISAVASKSYLELGPFRRTNLIGCCLGMAKCLRRANHIELALAWCEEINSLHRVGYWQVYLRRFFPLCQFVHPDWRDWMLDIPELSFLVSSGFASHPRSLHLWTTRARQRCDAGMQPPPPSTWPVISGSPIRRLMCKLLESRHPDPRTANVAVSVPALQVRGSWTRLNVKPGVQSGPGSYYRDLWTLDLVKLNEWRRLPDYPIPFGKSGIFLGWNFVVHTDIALLFVRRPSIDFFDLKAETWGCFETTYAPTPEDLAAGVIGGWPYPGMSCMDATMQIVNNTLYVFGGSHSKTRLGCNLFMALDLSTRRWRRLSGTVHVTEDGDYSCPGPRKSAASWVSPDRARIYVLFGNCDRDAAHFHNERHASDTAFAHTDFWSWNVKHEIWRQERMAGNPPCARTEMGYAYNEKLQQAVVFGGYAYLVMNGREGQFPYTYFADTFVCDMAPTSDANGIEPKWRQVVTPGIPTYRCQAHMQCDPAKHRTEVILTRTKLGSRSFSDLWEVPGGHFEVDAADSRVARAGPWQRCFTCAAAGPWKKCGRSGVVKGVPFSVAWACLRQGWKEHKQLHKCCKP
;
A
#
# COMPACT_ATOMS: atom_id res chain seq x y z
N MET A 1 21.54 -27.72 19.96
CA MET A 1 21.40 -26.98 18.68
C MET A 1 20.13 -27.47 18.02
N VAL A 2 19.19 -26.60 17.69
CA VAL A 2 17.93 -26.98 17.05
C VAL A 2 18.20 -27.09 15.54
N GLY A 3 17.99 -28.26 14.96
CA GLY A 3 18.25 -28.54 13.54
C GLY A 3 17.25 -27.86 12.58
N PRO A 4 17.53 -27.89 11.27
CA PRO A 4 16.70 -27.27 10.23
C PRO A 4 15.27 -27.85 10.10
N GLU A 5 14.97 -28.94 10.81
CA GLU A 5 13.66 -29.61 10.80
C GLU A 5 12.62 -29.00 11.77
N CYS A 6 13.01 -28.06 12.64
CA CYS A 6 12.07 -27.28 13.47
C CYS A 6 11.51 -26.04 12.74
N ARG A 7 11.30 -26.10 11.42
CA ARG A 7 10.66 -25.01 10.66
C ARG A 7 9.15 -25.17 10.71
N LEU A 8 8.49 -24.36 11.55
CA LEU A 8 7.04 -24.31 11.63
C LEU A 8 6.44 -23.62 10.39
N LEU A 9 5.80 -24.42 9.54
CA LEU A 9 4.93 -24.00 8.44
C LEU A 9 3.56 -23.60 8.99
N SER A 10 3.43 -22.39 9.56
CA SER A 10 2.15 -21.66 9.73
C SER A 10 2.40 -20.43 10.61
N ILE A 11 2.27 -19.23 10.04
CA ILE A 11 2.27 -17.98 10.79
C ILE A 11 0.84 -17.42 10.78
N SER A 12 -0.02 -18.04 11.58
CA SER A 12 -1.23 -17.41 12.12
C SER A 12 -1.08 -17.40 13.65
N ALA A 13 -0.49 -16.34 14.21
CA ALA A 13 -0.56 -15.96 15.63
C ALA A 13 -0.40 -17.05 16.73
N VAL A 14 0.11 -18.25 16.45
CA VAL A 14 0.43 -19.23 17.49
C VAL A 14 1.78 -18.81 18.06
N ALA A 15 1.75 -18.07 19.17
CA ALA A 15 2.93 -17.88 19.99
C ALA A 15 3.47 -19.27 20.35
N SER A 16 4.60 -19.66 19.75
CA SER A 16 5.22 -20.94 20.05
C SER A 16 5.44 -21.02 21.56
N LYS A 17 4.87 -22.05 22.20
CA LYS A 17 4.99 -22.29 23.65
C LYS A 17 6.46 -22.20 24.09
N SER A 18 7.35 -22.74 23.26
CA SER A 18 8.80 -22.66 23.48
C SER A 18 9.35 -21.22 23.57
N TYR A 19 8.84 -20.27 22.78
CA TYR A 19 9.26 -18.86 22.85
C TYR A 19 8.64 -18.11 24.01
N LEU A 20 7.41 -18.47 24.39
CA LEU A 20 6.74 -17.94 25.57
C LEU A 20 7.43 -18.38 26.87
N GLU A 21 8.10 -19.53 26.87
CA GLU A 21 8.85 -20.04 28.02
C GLU A 21 10.27 -19.45 28.15
N LEU A 22 10.81 -18.83 27.08
CA LEU A 22 12.11 -18.17 27.16
C LEU A 22 12.05 -16.96 28.11
N GLY A 23 12.96 -16.93 29.09
CA GLY A 23 13.21 -15.72 29.86
C GLY A 23 13.83 -14.62 28.98
N PRO A 24 13.76 -13.33 29.39
CA PRO A 24 14.26 -12.20 28.61
C PRO A 24 15.69 -12.39 28.09
N PHE A 25 16.63 -12.79 28.96
CA PHE A 25 18.03 -13.01 28.58
C PHE A 25 18.22 -14.13 27.53
N ARG A 26 17.55 -15.27 27.70
CA ARG A 26 17.63 -16.38 26.74
C ARG A 26 17.05 -15.99 25.38
N ARG A 27 15.98 -15.18 25.39
CA ARG A 27 15.39 -14.61 24.19
C ARG A 27 16.34 -13.63 23.50
N THR A 28 16.98 -12.71 24.25
CA THR A 28 18.00 -11.81 23.71
C THR A 28 19.14 -12.59 23.05
N ASN A 29 19.63 -13.63 23.71
CA ASN A 29 20.69 -14.48 23.17
C ASN A 29 20.23 -15.20 21.90
N LEU A 30 19.00 -15.73 21.87
CA LEU A 30 18.45 -16.36 20.68
C LEU A 30 18.29 -15.37 19.53
N ILE A 31 17.81 -14.15 19.79
CA ILE A 31 17.78 -13.06 18.80
C ILE A 31 19.19 -12.80 18.25
N GLY A 32 20.20 -12.75 19.13
CA GLY A 32 21.60 -12.61 18.76
C GLY A 32 22.09 -13.75 17.85
N CYS A 33 21.73 -14.99 18.15
CA CYS A 33 22.04 -16.17 17.34
C CYS A 33 21.35 -16.12 15.97
N CYS A 34 20.04 -15.85 15.92
CA CYS A 34 19.29 -15.69 14.67
C CYS A 34 19.89 -14.59 13.80
N LEU A 35 20.33 -13.48 14.41
CA LEU A 35 21.03 -12.39 13.72
C LEU A 35 22.39 -12.83 13.20
N GLY A 36 23.15 -13.60 13.98
CA GLY A 36 24.39 -14.24 13.55
C GLY A 36 24.18 -15.12 12.31
N MET A 37 23.17 -15.99 12.33
CA MET A 37 22.79 -16.84 11.21
C MET A 37 22.40 -16.02 9.98
N ALA A 38 21.55 -15.01 10.14
CA ALA A 38 21.16 -14.12 9.05
C ALA A 38 22.37 -13.45 8.38
N LYS A 39 23.38 -13.03 9.18
CA LYS A 39 24.62 -12.45 8.64
C LYS A 39 25.46 -13.46 7.89
N CYS A 40 25.65 -14.67 8.43
CA CYS A 40 26.41 -15.72 7.78
C CYS A 40 25.77 -16.10 6.45
N LEU A 41 24.45 -16.31 6.44
CA LEU A 41 23.69 -16.61 5.22
C LEU A 41 23.76 -15.48 4.20
N ARG A 42 23.69 -14.21 4.64
CA ARG A 42 23.89 -13.07 3.75
C ARG A 42 25.29 -13.07 3.13
N ARG A 43 26.34 -13.29 3.93
CA ARG A 43 27.74 -13.35 3.44
C ARG A 43 27.93 -14.50 2.45
N ALA A 44 27.21 -15.60 2.65
CA ALA A 44 27.17 -16.74 1.74
C ALA A 44 26.17 -16.57 0.57
N ASN A 45 25.62 -15.36 0.37
CA ASN A 45 24.66 -15.03 -0.69
C ASN A 45 23.33 -15.82 -0.65
N HIS A 46 22.96 -16.41 0.49
CA HIS A 46 21.67 -17.05 0.73
C HIS A 46 20.65 -16.04 1.30
N ILE A 47 20.27 -15.06 0.48
CA ILE A 47 19.49 -13.90 0.94
C ILE A 47 18.10 -14.28 1.47
N GLU A 48 17.40 -15.22 0.82
CA GLU A 48 16.05 -15.62 1.24
C GLU A 48 16.06 -16.29 2.62
N LEU A 49 17.04 -17.17 2.88
CA LEU A 49 17.23 -17.78 4.20
C LEU A 49 17.63 -16.74 5.24
N ALA A 50 18.50 -15.79 4.88
CA ALA A 50 18.87 -14.69 5.78
C ALA A 50 17.63 -13.87 6.20
N LEU A 51 16.73 -13.57 5.26
CA LEU A 51 15.48 -12.86 5.56
C LEU A 51 14.51 -13.69 6.40
N ALA A 52 14.44 -15.01 6.21
CA ALA A 52 13.65 -15.89 7.07
C ALA A 52 14.12 -15.81 8.54
N TRP A 53 15.43 -15.80 8.79
CA TRP A 53 15.97 -15.57 10.14
C TRP A 53 15.69 -14.16 10.68
N CYS A 54 15.62 -13.15 9.82
CA CYS A 54 15.17 -11.82 10.25
C CYS A 54 13.70 -11.79 10.67
N GLU A 55 12.82 -12.56 10.01
CA GLU A 55 11.43 -12.73 10.46
C GLU A 55 11.37 -13.46 11.81
N GLU A 56 12.25 -14.44 12.03
CA GLU A 56 12.34 -15.15 13.32
C GLU A 56 12.67 -14.19 14.47
N ILE A 57 13.61 -13.26 14.25
CA ILE A 57 13.92 -12.21 15.23
C ILE A 57 12.68 -11.36 15.55
N ASN A 58 11.89 -11.01 14.55
CA ASN A 58 10.66 -10.23 14.73
C ASN A 58 9.60 -11.04 15.51
N SER A 59 9.46 -12.33 15.24
CA SER A 59 8.61 -13.25 16.01
C SER A 59 9.03 -13.30 17.48
N LEU A 60 10.32 -13.50 17.76
CA LEU A 60 10.86 -13.52 19.12
C LEU A 60 10.65 -12.20 19.85
N HIS A 61 10.87 -11.07 19.17
CA HIS A 61 10.62 -9.74 19.73
C HIS A 61 9.14 -9.57 20.13
N ARG A 62 8.21 -9.93 19.24
CA ARG A 62 6.76 -9.89 19.52
C ARG A 62 6.39 -10.79 20.69
N VAL A 63 6.92 -12.00 20.77
CA VAL A 63 6.64 -12.91 21.90
C VAL A 63 7.19 -12.35 23.22
N GLY A 64 8.35 -11.71 23.20
CA GLY A 64 8.90 -11.09 24.41
C GLY A 64 8.07 -9.94 24.94
N TYR A 65 7.51 -9.15 24.02
CA TYR A 65 6.52 -8.14 24.36
C TYR A 65 5.30 -8.76 25.05
N TRP A 66 4.72 -9.82 24.47
CA TRP A 66 3.56 -10.54 25.04
C TRP A 66 3.82 -11.16 26.41
N GLN A 67 4.99 -11.76 26.63
CA GLN A 67 5.28 -12.42 27.90
C GLN A 67 5.40 -11.41 29.05
N VAL A 68 5.98 -10.23 28.81
CA VAL A 68 6.05 -9.17 29.83
C VAL A 68 4.65 -8.66 30.15
N TYR A 69 3.79 -8.52 29.13
CA TYR A 69 2.38 -8.17 29.31
C TYR A 69 1.63 -9.21 30.17
N LEU A 70 1.68 -10.49 29.77
CA LEU A 70 1.00 -11.60 30.43
C LEU A 70 1.51 -11.90 31.85
N ARG A 71 2.75 -11.54 32.20
CA ARG A 71 3.27 -11.78 33.56
C ARG A 71 3.05 -10.61 34.51
N ARG A 72 3.14 -9.38 34.01
CA ARG A 72 3.18 -8.18 34.86
C ARG A 72 1.81 -7.53 35.05
N PHE A 73 0.90 -7.67 34.07
CA PHE A 73 -0.38 -6.97 34.07
C PHE A 73 -1.59 -7.91 34.16
N PHE A 74 -1.41 -9.21 33.96
CA PHE A 74 -2.51 -10.17 33.94
C PHE A 74 -3.31 -10.32 35.26
N PRO A 75 -2.73 -10.15 36.47
CA PRO A 75 -3.54 -10.15 37.69
C PRO A 75 -4.45 -8.91 37.84
N LEU A 76 -4.17 -7.81 37.11
CA LEU A 76 -4.87 -6.53 37.25
C LEU A 76 -5.70 -6.15 36.02
N CYS A 77 -5.60 -6.91 34.92
CA CYS A 77 -6.10 -6.49 33.60
C CYS A 77 -6.87 -7.62 32.90
N GLN A 78 -7.97 -8.09 33.49
CA GLN A 78 -8.92 -8.97 32.79
C GLN A 78 -9.73 -8.25 31.69
N PHE A 79 -9.61 -6.92 31.58
CA PHE A 79 -10.39 -6.09 30.65
C PHE A 79 -9.54 -5.25 29.68
N VAL A 80 -8.22 -5.45 29.64
CA VAL A 80 -7.37 -4.62 28.78
C VAL A 80 -7.32 -5.21 27.38
N HIS A 81 -8.05 -4.53 26.50
CA HIS A 81 -8.18 -4.79 25.06
C HIS A 81 -6.79 -4.76 24.38
N PRO A 82 -6.51 -5.63 23.39
CA PRO A 82 -5.23 -5.70 22.66
C PRO A 82 -4.77 -4.37 22.02
N ASP A 83 -5.62 -3.35 21.99
CA ASP A 83 -5.33 -1.99 21.54
C ASP A 83 -4.47 -1.15 22.51
N TRP A 84 -4.28 -1.57 23.76
CA TRP A 84 -3.40 -0.89 24.73
C TRP A 84 -1.90 -1.21 24.52
N ARG A 85 -1.59 -2.00 23.49
CA ARG A 85 -0.26 -2.43 23.03
C ARG A 85 0.76 -1.30 22.84
N ASP A 86 0.33 -0.08 22.51
CA ASP A 86 1.26 0.97 22.12
C ASP A 86 1.42 2.09 23.17
N TRP A 87 0.80 1.93 24.35
CA TRP A 87 0.65 2.99 25.35
C TRP A 87 1.46 2.79 26.65
N MET A 88 2.30 1.74 26.75
CA MET A 88 3.00 1.44 28.00
C MET A 88 4.36 2.12 28.16
N LEU A 89 4.59 2.61 29.39
CA LEU A 89 5.84 3.17 29.92
C LEU A 89 7.06 2.31 29.55
N ASP A 90 8.15 2.99 29.22
CA ASP A 90 9.47 2.44 28.88
C ASP A 90 9.83 1.26 29.79
N ILE A 91 9.69 0.03 29.28
CA ILE A 91 10.14 -1.18 29.97
C ILE A 91 11.63 -1.29 29.65
N PRO A 92 12.54 -1.07 30.62
CA PRO A 92 13.97 -1.00 30.37
C PRO A 92 14.51 -2.24 29.66
N GLU A 93 13.92 -3.41 29.90
CA GLU A 93 14.29 -4.67 29.26
C GLU A 93 13.91 -4.72 27.76
N LEU A 94 12.77 -4.15 27.38
CA LEU A 94 12.34 -4.01 25.98
C LEU A 94 13.17 -2.94 25.26
N SER A 95 13.40 -1.80 25.91
CA SER A 95 14.25 -0.75 25.37
C SER A 95 15.72 -1.18 25.28
N PHE A 96 16.19 -2.03 26.20
CA PHE A 96 17.50 -2.68 26.10
C PHE A 96 17.56 -3.69 24.95
N LEU A 97 16.51 -4.51 24.77
CA LEU A 97 16.39 -5.45 23.64
C LEU A 97 16.42 -4.72 22.28
N VAL A 98 15.62 -3.68 22.14
CA VAL A 98 15.57 -2.81 20.95
C VAL A 98 16.91 -2.11 20.79
N SER A 99 17.41 -1.40 21.79
CA SER A 99 18.65 -0.63 21.69
C SER A 99 19.87 -1.51 21.43
N SER A 100 20.00 -2.67 22.07
CA SER A 100 21.12 -3.59 21.84
C SER A 100 21.06 -4.28 20.48
N GLY A 101 19.84 -4.61 20.02
CA GLY A 101 19.61 -5.16 18.68
C GLY A 101 19.86 -4.16 17.55
N PHE A 102 19.41 -2.92 17.72
CA PHE A 102 19.49 -1.86 16.69
C PHE A 102 20.82 -1.08 16.71
N ALA A 103 21.38 -0.77 17.88
CA ALA A 103 22.61 0.05 18.00
C ALA A 103 23.87 -0.68 17.48
N SER A 104 23.84 -2.01 17.43
CA SER A 104 24.96 -2.80 16.92
C SER A 104 25.07 -2.85 15.38
N HIS A 105 24.17 -2.20 14.62
CA HIS A 105 23.96 -2.55 13.19
C HIS A 105 23.71 -1.45 12.13
N PRO A 106 24.63 -0.50 11.88
CA PRO A 106 24.48 0.46 10.77
C PRO A 106 24.64 -0.12 9.34
N ARG A 107 25.33 -1.26 9.17
CA ARG A 107 25.68 -1.81 7.82
C ARG A 107 24.85 -3.01 7.37
N SER A 108 24.11 -3.68 8.26
CA SER A 108 23.04 -4.61 7.86
C SER A 108 21.74 -3.89 7.54
N LEU A 109 21.65 -2.59 7.85
CA LEU A 109 20.53 -1.73 7.50
C LEU A 109 20.14 -1.85 6.03
N HIS A 110 21.06 -2.06 5.08
CA HIS A 110 20.71 -2.12 3.66
C HIS A 110 19.78 -3.31 3.27
N LEU A 111 19.82 -4.44 3.99
CA LEU A 111 18.81 -5.51 3.83
C LEU A 111 17.60 -5.31 4.74
N TRP A 112 17.77 -4.59 5.85
CA TRP A 112 16.71 -4.34 6.84
C TRP A 112 15.82 -3.13 6.48
N THR A 113 16.32 -2.20 5.66
CA THR A 113 15.66 -0.93 5.28
C THR A 113 14.42 -1.15 4.43
N THR A 114 14.31 -2.28 3.75
CA THR A 114 13.13 -2.61 2.94
C THR A 114 12.08 -3.41 3.72
N ARG A 115 12.47 -4.36 4.59
CA ARG A 115 11.50 -5.35 5.13
C ARG A 115 11.10 -5.19 6.60
N ALA A 116 12.06 -4.97 7.51
CA ALA A 116 11.79 -4.98 8.96
C ALA A 116 11.62 -3.57 9.52
N ARG A 117 12.36 -2.59 8.98
CA ARG A 117 12.27 -1.20 9.43
C ARG A 117 10.90 -0.60 9.15
N GLN A 118 10.39 -0.74 7.94
CA GLN A 118 9.05 -0.24 7.59
C GLN A 118 7.92 -0.92 8.41
N ARG A 119 8.10 -2.18 8.82
CA ARG A 119 7.13 -2.91 9.68
C ARG A 119 7.22 -2.54 11.16
N CYS A 120 8.43 -2.39 11.71
CA CYS A 120 8.61 -1.89 13.08
C CYS A 120 8.11 -0.46 13.20
N ASP A 121 8.42 0.38 12.21
CA ASP A 121 8.05 1.79 12.19
C ASP A 121 6.54 2.02 12.02
N ALA A 122 5.83 1.15 11.28
CA ALA A 122 4.38 1.20 11.13
C ALA A 122 3.60 0.64 12.33
N GLY A 123 4.28 -0.10 13.22
CA GLY A 123 3.68 -0.69 14.41
C GLY A 123 4.10 -0.02 15.72
N MET A 124 4.89 1.07 15.69
CA MET A 124 5.16 1.89 16.88
C MET A 124 4.24 3.09 16.86
N GLN A 125 3.41 3.27 17.89
CA GLN A 125 2.79 4.57 18.16
C GLN A 125 3.66 5.38 19.13
N PRO A 126 3.62 6.72 19.08
CA PRO A 126 4.30 7.53 20.08
C PRO A 126 3.59 7.39 21.44
N PRO A 127 4.32 7.60 22.55
CA PRO A 127 3.69 7.67 23.86
C PRO A 127 2.74 8.90 23.95
N PRO A 128 1.80 8.94 24.92
CA PRO A 128 0.78 9.98 24.99
C PRO A 128 1.37 11.39 25.21
N PRO A 129 0.70 12.47 24.75
CA PRO A 129 1.20 13.87 24.80
C PRO A 129 1.80 14.30 26.14
N SER A 130 1.28 13.78 27.26
CA SER A 130 1.76 14.05 28.61
C SER A 130 3.23 13.62 28.87
N THR A 131 3.78 12.70 28.09
CA THR A 131 5.18 12.21 28.20
C THR A 131 6.16 12.91 27.24
N TRP A 132 5.65 13.74 26.33
CA TRP A 132 6.45 14.41 25.29
C TRP A 132 7.45 15.46 25.76
N PRO A 133 7.24 16.19 26.89
CA PRO A 133 8.20 17.18 27.33
C PRO A 133 9.62 16.60 27.50
N VAL A 134 9.70 15.35 27.98
CA VAL A 134 10.98 14.63 28.21
C VAL A 134 11.67 14.22 26.90
N ILE A 135 10.90 13.84 25.87
CA ILE A 135 11.44 13.33 24.59
C ILE A 135 11.76 14.47 23.62
N SER A 136 11.06 15.60 23.73
CA SER A 136 11.10 16.72 22.79
C SER A 136 12.50 17.32 22.60
N GLY A 137 13.36 17.27 23.62
CA GLY A 137 14.77 17.69 23.59
C GLY A 137 15.79 16.55 23.47
N SER A 138 15.36 15.29 23.49
CA SER A 138 16.27 14.14 23.58
C SER A 138 17.06 13.91 22.27
N PRO A 139 18.32 13.43 22.35
CA PRO A 139 19.08 12.95 21.20
C PRO A 139 18.34 11.87 20.39
N ILE A 140 17.46 11.11 21.04
CA ILE A 140 16.62 10.07 20.42
C ILE A 140 15.68 10.67 19.39
N ARG A 141 15.04 11.82 19.67
CA ARG A 141 14.18 12.49 18.68
C ARG A 141 14.95 12.92 17.43
N ARG A 142 16.12 13.53 17.60
CA ARG A 142 16.99 13.92 16.47
C ARG A 142 17.46 12.71 15.68
N LEU A 143 17.79 11.61 16.36
CA LEU A 143 18.13 10.35 15.73
C LEU A 143 16.93 9.77 14.97
N MET A 144 15.73 9.75 15.57
CA MET A 144 14.50 9.30 14.92
C MET A 144 14.12 10.16 13.72
N CYS A 145 14.27 11.49 13.76
CA CYS A 145 14.07 12.36 12.60
C CYS A 145 15.08 12.08 11.48
N LYS A 146 16.38 11.96 11.78
CA LYS A 146 17.41 11.56 10.79
C LYS A 146 17.16 10.16 10.23
N LEU A 147 16.66 9.27 11.09
CA LEU A 147 16.25 7.93 10.71
C LEU A 147 15.02 8.00 9.80
N LEU A 148 13.99 8.78 10.12
CA LEU A 148 12.81 9.03 9.28
C LEU A 148 13.21 9.59 7.91
N GLU A 149 14.14 10.56 7.87
CA GLU A 149 14.74 11.08 6.64
C GLU A 149 15.43 9.97 5.82
N SER A 150 16.09 9.00 6.48
CA SER A 150 16.71 7.84 5.81
C SER A 150 15.71 6.77 5.32
N ARG A 151 14.43 6.81 5.73
CA ARG A 151 13.38 5.94 5.15
C ARG A 151 13.11 6.29 3.69
N HIS A 152 13.50 7.50 3.30
CA HIS A 152 13.27 8.11 1.99
C HIS A 152 14.63 8.56 1.45
N PRO A 153 15.49 7.63 1.03
CA PRO A 153 16.87 7.97 0.69
C PRO A 153 16.86 9.10 -0.32
N ASP A 154 17.52 10.21 0.03
CA ASP A 154 17.65 11.36 -0.85
C ASP A 154 18.11 10.82 -2.22
N PRO A 155 17.39 11.07 -3.32
CA PRO A 155 17.81 10.60 -4.64
C PRO A 155 19.23 11.08 -5.02
N ARG A 156 19.78 12.06 -4.29
CA ARG A 156 21.20 12.48 -4.31
C ARG A 156 22.19 11.46 -3.78
N THR A 157 21.78 10.63 -2.82
CA THR A 157 22.64 9.65 -2.12
C THR A 157 22.34 8.21 -2.52
N ALA A 158 21.16 7.94 -3.07
CA ALA A 158 20.78 6.62 -3.54
C ALA A 158 21.45 6.31 -4.88
N ASN A 159 22.61 5.65 -4.89
CA ASN A 159 23.03 4.94 -6.08
C ASN A 159 22.09 3.73 -6.23
N VAL A 160 20.94 3.93 -6.90
CA VAL A 160 19.83 2.95 -6.95
C VAL A 160 20.17 1.83 -7.92
N ALA A 161 21.21 1.07 -7.59
CA ALA A 161 21.48 -0.22 -8.21
C ALA A 161 20.56 -1.26 -7.57
N VAL A 162 20.00 -2.14 -8.39
CA VAL A 162 19.39 -3.38 -7.90
C VAL A 162 20.51 -4.17 -7.23
N SER A 163 20.44 -4.29 -5.91
CA SER A 163 21.42 -5.02 -5.12
C SER A 163 21.00 -6.48 -4.92
N VAL A 164 19.68 -6.75 -4.95
CA VAL A 164 19.12 -8.09 -4.79
C VAL A 164 18.03 -8.34 -5.85
N PRO A 165 18.37 -8.88 -7.03
CA PRO A 165 17.42 -9.11 -8.13
C PRO A 165 16.20 -9.97 -7.77
N ALA A 166 16.34 -10.86 -6.78
CA ALA A 166 15.22 -11.67 -6.28
C ALA A 166 14.15 -10.88 -5.52
N LEU A 167 14.48 -9.67 -5.05
CA LEU A 167 13.63 -8.82 -4.19
C LEU A 167 13.36 -7.43 -4.80
N GLN A 168 14.10 -7.10 -5.85
CA GLN A 168 14.10 -5.81 -6.50
C GLN A 168 14.15 -6.00 -8.01
N VAL A 169 13.36 -5.20 -8.72
CA VAL A 169 13.33 -5.19 -10.18
C VAL A 169 13.55 -3.77 -10.69
N ARG A 170 14.12 -3.58 -11.88
CA ARG A 170 14.32 -2.24 -12.45
C ARG A 170 13.10 -1.82 -13.25
N GLY A 171 12.44 -0.75 -12.84
CA GLY A 171 11.41 -0.12 -13.68
C GLY A 171 11.81 1.27 -14.11
N SER A 172 10.91 1.91 -14.84
CA SER A 172 10.94 3.34 -15.07
C SER A 172 9.52 3.87 -15.00
N TRP A 173 9.34 5.07 -14.46
CA TRP A 173 8.10 5.81 -14.66
C TRP A 173 8.31 6.85 -15.75
N THR A 174 7.41 6.85 -16.71
CA THR A 174 7.37 7.88 -17.74
C THR A 174 6.17 8.78 -17.49
N ARG A 175 6.39 10.09 -17.35
CA ARG A 175 5.29 11.05 -17.30
C ARG A 175 4.73 11.23 -18.71
N LEU A 176 3.44 10.98 -18.88
CA LEU A 176 2.76 11.23 -20.15
C LEU A 176 2.40 12.72 -20.23
N ASN A 177 2.72 13.34 -21.35
CA ASN A 177 2.40 14.75 -21.60
C ASN A 177 0.98 14.83 -22.15
N VAL A 178 0.00 14.97 -21.24
CA VAL A 178 -1.40 15.21 -21.60
C VAL A 178 -1.68 16.70 -21.46
N LYS A 179 -2.45 17.28 -22.39
CA LYS A 179 -2.94 18.65 -22.22
C LYS A 179 -3.77 18.71 -20.93
N PRO A 180 -3.49 19.65 -20.01
CA PRO A 180 -4.26 19.75 -18.78
C PRO A 180 -5.74 19.99 -19.12
N GLY A 181 -6.64 19.32 -18.40
CA GLY A 181 -8.05 19.65 -18.44
C GLY A 181 -8.31 21.07 -17.93
N VAL A 182 -9.51 21.58 -18.18
CA VAL A 182 -9.93 22.91 -17.71
C VAL A 182 -9.90 22.95 -16.19
N GLN A 183 -9.04 23.78 -15.60
CA GLN A 183 -9.08 24.10 -14.18
C GLN A 183 -10.15 25.18 -13.95
N SER A 184 -11.41 24.79 -13.84
CA SER A 184 -12.47 25.68 -13.37
C SER A 184 -12.43 25.77 -11.83
N GLY A 185 -12.84 26.92 -11.26
CA GLY A 185 -12.55 27.43 -9.89
C GLY A 185 -12.86 26.55 -8.66
N PRO A 186 -13.43 27.08 -7.56
CA PRO A 186 -13.80 26.28 -6.38
C PRO A 186 -15.26 25.79 -6.46
N GLY A 187 -15.52 24.51 -6.76
CA GLY A 187 -16.89 23.93 -6.67
C GLY A 187 -17.28 22.87 -7.72
N SER A 188 -18.19 21.96 -7.35
CA SER A 188 -18.86 20.88 -8.14
C SER A 188 -18.08 19.77 -8.87
N TYR A 189 -16.76 19.83 -9.07
CA TYR A 189 -16.04 18.83 -9.92
C TYR A 189 -15.89 17.42 -9.34
N TYR A 190 -16.41 17.15 -8.15
CA TYR A 190 -16.36 15.83 -7.53
C TYR A 190 -17.28 14.80 -8.18
N ARG A 191 -17.96 15.15 -9.26
CA ARG A 191 -18.95 14.29 -9.93
C ARG A 191 -18.84 14.36 -11.46
N ASP A 192 -17.83 15.07 -11.97
CA ASP A 192 -17.55 15.10 -13.39
C ASP A 192 -16.92 13.78 -13.80
N LEU A 193 -17.35 13.27 -14.94
CA LEU A 193 -16.73 12.12 -15.58
C LEU A 193 -15.92 12.60 -16.77
N TRP A 194 -14.71 12.07 -16.93
CA TRP A 194 -13.78 12.46 -17.99
C TRP A 194 -13.21 11.22 -18.65
N THR A 195 -12.92 11.33 -19.94
CA THR A 195 -12.24 10.29 -20.71
C THR A 195 -11.00 10.84 -21.41
N LEU A 196 -10.01 9.98 -21.58
CA LEU A 196 -8.77 10.26 -22.29
C LEU A 196 -8.48 9.08 -23.23
N ASP A 197 -8.29 9.39 -24.52
CA ASP A 197 -7.82 8.41 -25.50
C ASP A 197 -6.32 8.17 -25.27
N LEU A 198 -5.97 7.01 -24.73
CA LEU A 198 -4.58 6.66 -24.40
C LEU A 198 -3.70 6.47 -25.64
N VAL A 199 -4.27 6.32 -26.84
CA VAL A 199 -3.50 6.24 -28.09
C VAL A 199 -3.14 7.65 -28.55
N LYS A 200 -4.09 8.58 -28.51
CA LYS A 200 -3.88 9.95 -29.00
C LYS A 200 -3.20 10.85 -27.97
N LEU A 201 -3.48 10.66 -26.67
CA LEU A 201 -2.99 11.45 -25.54
C LEU A 201 -3.13 12.97 -25.76
N ASN A 202 -4.12 13.39 -26.54
CA ASN A 202 -4.23 14.76 -27.03
C ASN A 202 -5.03 15.64 -26.08
N GLU A 203 -6.20 15.19 -25.61
CA GLU A 203 -7.10 15.98 -24.77
C GLU A 203 -8.01 15.12 -23.88
N TRP A 204 -8.34 15.68 -22.71
CA TRP A 204 -9.41 15.17 -21.86
C TRP A 204 -10.75 15.64 -22.40
N ARG A 205 -11.68 14.71 -22.57
CA ARG A 205 -13.06 15.00 -22.97
C ARG A 205 -14.00 14.74 -21.80
N ARG A 206 -14.87 15.72 -21.51
CA ARG A 206 -15.90 15.57 -20.48
C ARG A 206 -17.00 14.62 -20.99
N LEU A 207 -17.41 13.69 -20.12
CA LEU A 207 -18.54 12.78 -20.30
C LEU A 207 -19.78 13.32 -19.56
N PRO A 208 -20.99 12.82 -19.84
CA PRO A 208 -22.20 13.27 -19.17
C PRO A 208 -22.13 13.14 -17.64
N ASP A 209 -22.72 14.14 -16.97
CA ASP A 209 -22.76 14.20 -15.51
C ASP A 209 -23.58 13.04 -14.94
N TYR A 210 -23.19 12.57 -13.75
CA TYR A 210 -23.92 11.52 -13.06
C TYR A 210 -25.33 11.97 -12.67
N PRO A 211 -26.40 11.24 -13.05
CA PRO A 211 -27.77 11.73 -13.08
C PRO A 211 -28.39 11.95 -11.70
N ILE A 212 -27.81 11.40 -10.64
CA ILE A 212 -28.31 11.60 -9.28
C ILE A 212 -27.96 13.03 -8.83
N PRO A 213 -28.77 13.72 -8.02
CA PRO A 213 -28.35 15.00 -7.45
C PRO A 213 -27.25 14.86 -6.38
N PHE A 214 -26.36 15.86 -6.28
CA PHE A 214 -25.28 15.91 -5.26
C PHE A 214 -25.82 15.70 -3.83
N GLY A 215 -26.95 16.32 -3.48
CA GLY A 215 -27.54 16.19 -2.14
C GLY A 215 -28.00 14.78 -1.78
N LYS A 216 -28.18 13.89 -2.77
CA LYS A 216 -28.55 12.48 -2.55
C LYS A 216 -27.34 11.54 -2.54
N SER A 217 -26.39 11.75 -3.44
CA SER A 217 -25.24 10.84 -3.59
C SER A 217 -24.00 11.26 -2.80
N GLY A 218 -23.89 12.53 -2.42
CA GLY A 218 -22.65 13.12 -1.92
C GLY A 218 -21.56 13.28 -3.00
N ILE A 219 -20.32 13.34 -2.52
CA ILE A 219 -19.07 13.55 -3.27
C ILE A 219 -18.57 12.20 -3.81
N PHE A 220 -18.01 12.13 -5.05
CA PHE A 220 -17.30 10.92 -5.51
C PHE A 220 -15.93 10.84 -4.85
N LEU A 221 -15.91 10.45 -3.58
CA LEU A 221 -14.67 10.18 -2.86
C LEU A 221 -14.60 8.68 -2.56
N GLY A 222 -13.53 8.05 -3.03
CA GLY A 222 -13.36 6.60 -2.83
C GLY A 222 -14.35 5.74 -3.60
N TRP A 223 -14.93 6.29 -4.67
CA TRP A 223 -15.79 5.54 -5.57
C TRP A 223 -14.91 4.83 -6.60
N ASN A 224 -15.21 3.56 -6.83
CA ASN A 224 -14.52 2.75 -7.82
C ASN A 224 -15.50 2.40 -8.92
N PHE A 225 -15.00 2.27 -10.15
CA PHE A 225 -15.73 1.64 -11.24
C PHE A 225 -15.08 0.31 -11.54
N VAL A 226 -15.88 -0.65 -11.96
CA VAL A 226 -15.38 -1.89 -12.54
C VAL A 226 -16.05 -2.11 -13.89
N VAL A 227 -15.22 -2.39 -14.90
CA VAL A 227 -15.72 -2.57 -16.27
C VAL A 227 -16.17 -4.02 -16.46
N HIS A 228 -17.38 -4.18 -16.98
CA HIS A 228 -17.94 -5.44 -17.40
C HIS A 228 -18.41 -5.31 -18.84
N THR A 229 -17.82 -6.04 -19.78
CA THR A 229 -18.15 -5.92 -21.20
C THR A 229 -18.01 -4.47 -21.68
N ASP A 230 -19.11 -3.82 -22.07
CA ASP A 230 -19.17 -2.43 -22.55
C ASP A 230 -19.76 -1.45 -21.52
N ILE A 231 -19.92 -1.85 -20.26
CA ILE A 231 -20.46 -0.99 -19.20
C ILE A 231 -19.48 -0.86 -18.03
N ALA A 232 -19.37 0.35 -17.48
CA ALA A 232 -18.65 0.61 -16.23
C ALA A 232 -19.65 0.62 -15.08
N LEU A 233 -19.59 -0.40 -14.22
CA LEU A 233 -20.48 -0.56 -13.07
C LEU A 233 -19.99 0.27 -11.88
N LEU A 234 -20.95 0.87 -11.18
CA LEU A 234 -20.73 1.69 -10.00
C LEU A 234 -21.68 1.26 -8.87
N PHE A 235 -21.09 0.80 -7.76
CA PHE A 235 -21.83 0.46 -6.56
C PHE A 235 -21.79 1.59 -5.54
N VAL A 236 -22.98 2.08 -5.15
CA VAL A 236 -23.15 3.19 -4.20
C VAL A 236 -23.97 2.81 -2.96
N ARG A 237 -23.97 1.53 -2.56
CA ARG A 237 -24.78 0.92 -1.46
C ARG A 237 -26.29 0.97 -1.63
N ARG A 238 -26.81 1.30 -2.80
CA ARG A 238 -28.25 1.17 -3.02
C ARG A 238 -28.55 -0.28 -3.43
N PRO A 239 -29.79 -0.77 -3.25
CA PRO A 239 -30.24 -2.01 -3.88
C PRO A 239 -30.39 -1.83 -5.41
N SER A 240 -29.50 -1.06 -6.03
CA SER A 240 -29.40 -0.83 -7.45
C SER A 240 -27.94 -0.58 -7.82
N ILE A 241 -27.60 -0.89 -9.07
CA ILE A 241 -26.30 -0.61 -9.66
C ILE A 241 -26.49 0.48 -10.70
N ASP A 242 -25.77 1.58 -10.53
CA ASP A 242 -25.60 2.53 -11.60
C ASP A 242 -24.54 2.01 -12.55
N PHE A 243 -24.69 2.30 -13.83
CA PHE A 243 -23.69 1.98 -14.82
C PHE A 243 -23.56 3.11 -15.82
N PHE A 244 -22.36 3.23 -16.39
CA PHE A 244 -22.09 4.09 -17.52
C PHE A 244 -21.84 3.21 -18.74
N ASP A 245 -22.69 3.35 -19.77
CA ASP A 245 -22.50 2.66 -21.05
C ASP A 245 -21.31 3.31 -21.78
N LEU A 246 -20.24 2.54 -22.00
CA LEU A 246 -19.00 3.05 -22.58
C LEU A 246 -19.12 3.31 -24.08
N LYS A 247 -20.12 2.72 -24.76
CA LYS A 247 -20.36 2.89 -26.20
C LYS A 247 -21.35 4.01 -26.47
N ALA A 248 -22.46 4.02 -25.74
CA ALA A 248 -23.50 5.05 -25.86
C ALA A 248 -23.13 6.34 -25.10
N GLU A 249 -22.17 6.26 -24.17
CA GLU A 249 -21.76 7.35 -23.27
C GLU A 249 -22.92 7.89 -22.43
N THR A 250 -23.83 7.01 -22.02
CA THR A 250 -25.02 7.35 -21.24
C THR A 250 -25.02 6.63 -19.90
N TRP A 251 -25.58 7.31 -18.89
CA TRP A 251 -25.85 6.69 -17.60
C TRP A 251 -27.11 5.83 -17.65
N GLY A 252 -27.06 4.70 -16.96
CA GLY A 252 -28.21 3.85 -16.68
C GLY A 252 -28.18 3.36 -15.23
N CYS A 253 -29.25 2.69 -14.83
CA CYS A 253 -29.39 2.06 -13.53
C CYS A 253 -30.23 0.80 -13.69
N PHE A 254 -29.90 -0.26 -12.95
CA PHE A 254 -30.79 -1.41 -12.79
C PHE A 254 -31.00 -1.73 -11.32
N GLU A 255 -32.25 -2.05 -10.99
CA GLU A 255 -32.63 -2.53 -9.65
C GLU A 255 -32.08 -3.92 -9.40
N THR A 256 -31.76 -4.19 -8.14
CA THR A 256 -31.26 -5.47 -7.65
C THR A 256 -32.09 -5.93 -6.47
N THR A 257 -32.00 -7.21 -6.14
CA THR A 257 -32.75 -7.81 -5.03
C THR A 257 -31.80 -8.36 -3.98
N TYR A 258 -32.25 -8.34 -2.73
CA TYR A 258 -31.57 -9.00 -1.62
C TYR A 258 -32.62 -9.59 -0.68
N ALA A 259 -32.41 -10.83 -0.28
CA ALA A 259 -33.27 -11.53 0.67
C ALA A 259 -32.38 -12.01 1.83
N PRO A 260 -32.49 -11.41 3.02
CA PRO A 260 -31.63 -11.76 4.16
C PRO A 260 -31.89 -13.20 4.61
N THR A 261 -30.81 -13.94 4.87
CA THR A 261 -30.88 -15.25 5.55
C THR A 261 -30.82 -15.09 7.07
N PRO A 262 -31.11 -16.13 7.88
CA PRO A 262 -30.89 -16.07 9.32
C PRO A 262 -29.46 -15.70 9.72
N GLU A 263 -28.46 -16.16 8.96
CA GLU A 263 -27.04 -15.84 9.18
C GLU A 263 -26.76 -14.36 8.88
N ASP A 264 -27.46 -13.78 7.90
CA ASP A 264 -27.35 -12.35 7.59
C ASP A 264 -27.91 -11.49 8.72
N LEU A 265 -29.07 -11.87 9.26
CA LEU A 265 -29.65 -11.20 10.43
C LEU A 265 -28.69 -11.28 11.64
N ALA A 266 -28.07 -12.45 11.86
CA ALA A 266 -27.05 -12.64 12.89
C ALA A 266 -25.79 -11.78 12.65
N ALA A 267 -25.44 -11.51 11.38
CA ALA A 267 -24.35 -10.63 10.98
C ALA A 267 -24.70 -9.12 11.10
N GLY A 268 -25.87 -8.79 11.64
CA GLY A 268 -26.33 -7.42 11.89
C GLY A 268 -27.04 -6.78 10.69
N VAL A 269 -27.48 -7.58 9.70
CA VAL A 269 -28.35 -7.06 8.64
C VAL A 269 -29.72 -6.76 9.23
N ILE A 270 -30.17 -5.52 9.08
CA ILE A 270 -31.47 -5.06 9.55
C ILE A 270 -32.33 -4.71 8.33
N GLY A 271 -33.50 -5.33 8.23
CA GLY A 271 -34.39 -5.18 7.08
C GLY A 271 -33.90 -5.96 5.86
N GLY A 272 -34.25 -5.48 4.65
CA GLY A 272 -33.95 -6.15 3.38
C GLY A 272 -32.65 -5.71 2.71
N TRP A 273 -31.70 -5.10 3.42
CA TRP A 273 -30.45 -4.61 2.81
C TRP A 273 -29.28 -4.54 3.81
N PRO A 274 -28.08 -5.05 3.46
CA PRO A 274 -26.97 -5.19 4.41
C PRO A 274 -26.18 -3.90 4.66
N TYR A 275 -26.34 -2.85 3.85
CA TYR A 275 -25.63 -1.60 4.06
C TYR A 275 -26.55 -0.52 4.65
N PRO A 276 -26.39 -0.15 5.93
CA PRO A 276 -27.16 0.92 6.52
C PRO A 276 -26.89 2.29 5.87
N GLY A 277 -27.97 3.02 5.60
CA GLY A 277 -27.95 4.37 5.03
C GLY A 277 -27.59 4.44 3.55
N MET A 278 -27.04 5.58 3.11
CA MET A 278 -27.08 6.00 1.71
C MET A 278 -25.72 6.13 0.98
N SER A 279 -24.55 5.77 1.56
CA SER A 279 -23.29 6.43 1.14
C SER A 279 -21.99 5.63 0.91
N CYS A 280 -21.83 4.62 0.01
CA CYS A 280 -20.55 3.84 -0.18
C CYS A 280 -19.34 4.68 -0.43
N MET A 281 -18.30 4.47 0.37
CA MET A 281 -16.99 5.02 0.12
C MET A 281 -15.97 3.94 0.46
N ASP A 282 -14.92 3.92 -0.36
CA ASP A 282 -13.67 3.21 -0.10
C ASP A 282 -13.82 1.67 -0.06
N ALA A 283 -14.94 1.15 -0.60
CA ALA A 283 -15.12 -0.28 -0.85
C ALA A 283 -14.38 -0.66 -2.12
N THR A 284 -13.85 -1.88 -2.16
CA THR A 284 -13.22 -2.42 -3.37
C THR A 284 -14.22 -3.28 -4.15
N MET A 285 -14.09 -3.29 -5.47
CA MET A 285 -14.97 -4.06 -6.35
C MET A 285 -14.19 -4.88 -7.35
N GLN A 286 -14.63 -6.10 -7.60
CA GLN A 286 -14.04 -7.01 -8.58
C GLN A 286 -15.13 -7.77 -9.33
N ILE A 287 -14.88 -8.14 -10.59
CA ILE A 287 -15.79 -8.99 -11.36
C ILE A 287 -15.13 -10.33 -11.66
N VAL A 288 -15.86 -11.40 -11.34
CA VAL A 288 -15.47 -12.77 -11.68
C VAL A 288 -16.70 -13.49 -12.22
N ASN A 289 -16.60 -14.08 -13.41
CA ASN A 289 -17.64 -14.93 -14.01
C ASN A 289 -19.07 -14.35 -13.92
N ASN A 290 -19.26 -13.13 -14.44
CA ASN A 290 -20.55 -12.42 -14.40
C ASN A 290 -21.10 -12.12 -12.98
N THR A 291 -20.24 -12.19 -11.96
CA THR A 291 -20.58 -11.85 -10.58
C THR A 291 -19.73 -10.65 -10.14
N LEU A 292 -20.39 -9.61 -9.65
CA LEU A 292 -19.75 -8.44 -9.03
C LEU A 292 -19.55 -8.71 -7.54
N TYR A 293 -18.30 -8.65 -7.08
CA TYR A 293 -17.91 -8.79 -5.68
C TYR A 293 -17.58 -7.43 -5.10
N VAL A 294 -18.09 -7.16 -3.90
CA VAL A 294 -17.83 -5.90 -3.16
C VAL A 294 -17.33 -6.23 -1.78
N PHE A 295 -16.18 -5.68 -1.40
CA PHE A 295 -15.56 -5.88 -0.09
C PHE A 295 -15.29 -4.56 0.64
N GLY A 296 -15.69 -4.52 1.91
CA GLY A 296 -15.31 -3.48 2.87
C GLY A 296 -15.91 -2.11 2.58
N GLY A 297 -15.14 -1.06 2.89
CA GLY A 297 -15.58 0.34 2.87
C GLY A 297 -16.14 0.79 4.22
N SER A 298 -16.52 2.06 4.33
CA SER A 298 -17.25 2.58 5.51
C SER A 298 -18.77 2.43 5.33
N HIS A 299 -19.61 2.82 6.30
CA HIS A 299 -20.98 3.25 6.01
C HIS A 299 -21.58 4.27 6.98
N SER A 300 -22.82 4.71 6.77
CA SER A 300 -23.38 5.83 7.56
C SER A 300 -23.55 5.52 9.04
N LYS A 301 -23.50 4.23 9.40
CA LYS A 301 -23.59 3.74 10.78
C LYS A 301 -22.26 3.25 11.34
N THR A 302 -21.19 3.27 10.54
CA THR A 302 -19.84 3.05 11.06
C THR A 302 -18.78 3.76 10.22
N ARG A 303 -18.03 4.63 10.88
CA ARG A 303 -16.84 5.29 10.32
C ARG A 303 -15.64 4.37 10.31
N LEU A 304 -15.57 3.44 11.27
CA LEU A 304 -14.48 2.49 11.46
C LEU A 304 -14.11 1.71 10.18
N GLY A 305 -15.10 1.47 9.32
CA GLY A 305 -15.02 0.52 8.21
C GLY A 305 -15.82 -0.73 8.52
N CYS A 306 -16.11 -1.53 7.51
CA CYS A 306 -16.75 -2.83 7.64
C CYS A 306 -15.92 -3.90 6.93
N ASN A 307 -16.22 -5.17 7.18
CA ASN A 307 -15.66 -6.31 6.47
C ASN A 307 -16.73 -7.07 5.67
N LEU A 308 -17.87 -6.42 5.41
CA LEU A 308 -18.93 -6.98 4.56
C LEU A 308 -18.34 -7.41 3.22
N PHE A 309 -18.58 -8.67 2.87
CA PHE A 309 -18.25 -9.20 1.56
C PHE A 309 -19.51 -9.70 0.88
N MET A 310 -19.82 -9.09 -0.26
CA MET A 310 -21.07 -9.26 -0.97
C MET A 310 -20.79 -9.73 -2.40
N ALA A 311 -21.70 -10.54 -2.95
CA ALA A 311 -21.72 -10.92 -4.36
C ALA A 311 -23.06 -10.57 -5.00
N LEU A 312 -23.02 -9.95 -6.17
CA LEU A 312 -24.15 -9.72 -7.05
C LEU A 312 -23.97 -10.55 -8.31
N ASP A 313 -24.86 -11.52 -8.51
CA ASP A 313 -24.99 -12.16 -9.82
C ASP A 313 -25.64 -11.16 -10.79
N LEU A 314 -24.90 -10.77 -11.83
CA LEU A 314 -25.35 -9.74 -12.79
C LEU A 314 -26.47 -10.25 -13.71
N SER A 315 -26.63 -11.58 -13.86
CA SER A 315 -27.70 -12.17 -14.66
C SER A 315 -29.04 -12.14 -13.92
N THR A 316 -29.05 -12.57 -12.66
CA THR A 316 -30.26 -12.61 -11.83
C THR A 316 -30.49 -11.30 -11.08
N ARG A 317 -29.50 -10.42 -11.04
CA ARG A 317 -29.48 -9.15 -10.27
C ARG A 317 -29.78 -9.37 -8.79
N ARG A 318 -29.34 -10.51 -8.26
CA ARG A 318 -29.55 -10.89 -6.87
C ARG A 318 -28.25 -10.81 -6.09
N TRP A 319 -28.31 -10.07 -4.99
CA TRP A 319 -27.25 -10.01 -4.00
C TRP A 319 -27.33 -11.18 -3.03
N ARG A 320 -26.16 -11.57 -2.53
CA ARG A 320 -26.00 -12.40 -1.34
C ARG A 320 -24.79 -11.95 -0.54
N ARG A 321 -24.85 -12.12 0.79
CA ARG A 321 -23.68 -11.95 1.65
C ARG A 321 -22.84 -13.22 1.59
N LEU A 322 -21.52 -13.04 1.55
CA LEU A 322 -20.54 -14.13 1.57
C LEU A 322 -19.90 -14.28 2.94
N SER A 323 -19.51 -13.16 3.55
CA SER A 323 -18.83 -13.15 4.85
C SER A 323 -18.90 -11.76 5.51
N GLY A 324 -18.33 -11.66 6.72
CA GLY A 324 -18.21 -10.42 7.46
C GLY A 324 -19.54 -9.96 8.08
N THR A 325 -19.48 -8.83 8.77
CA THR A 325 -20.60 -8.27 9.53
C THR A 325 -20.84 -6.81 9.18
N VAL A 326 -22.09 -6.38 9.34
CA VAL A 326 -22.49 -4.98 9.11
C VAL A 326 -21.83 -4.08 10.16
N HIS A 327 -21.85 -4.54 11.40
CA HIS A 327 -21.25 -3.86 12.54
C HIS A 327 -20.13 -4.72 13.11
N VAL A 328 -19.10 -4.07 13.64
CA VAL A 328 -17.99 -4.78 14.28
C VAL A 328 -18.48 -5.49 15.54
N THR A 329 -18.27 -6.80 15.59
CA THR A 329 -18.60 -7.65 16.74
C THR A 329 -17.71 -7.33 17.93
N GLU A 330 -18.14 -7.70 19.13
CA GLU A 330 -17.36 -7.42 20.36
C GLU A 330 -16.00 -8.13 20.36
N ASP A 331 -16.00 -9.39 19.93
CA ASP A 331 -14.81 -10.24 19.94
C ASP A 331 -13.92 -10.11 18.69
N GLY A 332 -14.43 -9.43 17.65
CA GLY A 332 -13.88 -9.48 16.30
C GLY A 332 -14.06 -10.84 15.62
N ASP A 333 -13.83 -10.90 14.32
CA ASP A 333 -13.81 -12.14 13.53
C ASP A 333 -12.46 -12.27 12.82
N TYR A 334 -11.68 -13.28 13.21
CA TYR A 334 -10.35 -13.56 12.65
C TYR A 334 -10.38 -14.60 11.54
N SER A 335 -11.56 -15.15 11.21
CA SER A 335 -11.73 -16.11 10.10
C SER A 335 -11.77 -15.42 8.74
N CYS A 336 -12.00 -14.10 8.72
CA CYS A 336 -12.04 -13.28 7.53
C CYS A 336 -11.22 -12.00 7.70
N PRO A 337 -10.97 -11.22 6.63
CA PRO A 337 -10.28 -9.96 6.76
C PRO A 337 -11.06 -9.01 7.70
N GLY A 338 -10.38 -8.38 8.65
CA GLY A 338 -11.02 -7.44 9.57
C GLY A 338 -11.59 -6.17 8.88
N PRO A 339 -12.41 -5.38 9.59
CA PRO A 339 -13.07 -4.18 9.06
C PRO A 339 -12.09 -3.18 8.48
N ARG A 340 -12.33 -2.71 7.25
CA ARG A 340 -11.42 -1.79 6.57
C ARG A 340 -12.03 -1.01 5.42
N LYS A 341 -11.44 0.15 5.17
CA LYS A 341 -11.64 0.97 3.98
C LYS A 341 -10.35 1.05 3.15
N SER A 342 -10.49 1.41 1.87
CA SER A 342 -9.38 1.73 0.96
C SER A 342 -8.33 0.62 0.84
N ALA A 343 -8.78 -0.64 0.91
CA ALA A 343 -7.96 -1.79 0.62
C ALA A 343 -7.61 -1.84 -0.88
N ALA A 344 -6.54 -2.54 -1.24
CA ALA A 344 -6.32 -2.93 -2.63
C ALA A 344 -6.97 -4.28 -2.88
N SER A 345 -7.52 -4.50 -4.07
CA SER A 345 -8.00 -5.83 -4.47
C SER A 345 -7.76 -6.12 -5.94
N TRP A 346 -7.67 -7.40 -6.28
CA TRP A 346 -7.55 -7.87 -7.66
C TRP A 346 -7.96 -9.33 -7.78
N VAL A 347 -8.16 -9.80 -9.01
CA VAL A 347 -8.52 -11.18 -9.33
C VAL A 347 -7.26 -11.95 -9.76
N SER A 348 -7.16 -13.23 -9.37
CA SER A 348 -6.09 -14.13 -9.80
C SER A 348 -6.11 -14.36 -11.33
N PRO A 349 -4.97 -14.79 -11.94
CA PRO A 349 -4.93 -15.05 -13.38
C PRO A 349 -5.98 -16.06 -13.88
N ASP A 350 -6.23 -17.11 -13.08
CA ASP A 350 -7.22 -18.16 -13.37
C ASP A 350 -8.64 -17.81 -12.91
N ARG A 351 -8.83 -16.59 -12.37
CA ARG A 351 -10.09 -16.11 -11.80
C ARG A 351 -10.68 -16.98 -10.69
N ALA A 352 -9.87 -17.86 -10.09
CA ALA A 352 -10.29 -18.71 -8.98
C ALA A 352 -10.26 -17.98 -7.63
N ARG A 353 -9.53 -16.86 -7.53
CA ARG A 353 -9.37 -16.11 -6.27
C ARG A 353 -9.51 -14.61 -6.43
N ILE A 354 -10.00 -13.97 -5.37
CA ILE A 354 -10.01 -12.52 -5.21
C ILE A 354 -9.07 -12.17 -4.06
N TYR A 355 -8.07 -11.34 -4.31
CA TYR A 355 -7.12 -10.91 -3.30
C TYR A 355 -7.53 -9.58 -2.67
N VAL A 356 -7.25 -9.42 -1.38
CA VAL A 356 -7.44 -8.19 -0.61
C VAL A 356 -6.15 -7.90 0.15
N LEU A 357 -5.57 -6.71 -0.06
CA LEU A 357 -4.32 -6.28 0.57
C LEU A 357 -4.53 -5.00 1.38
N PHE A 358 -4.06 -5.02 2.63
CA PHE A 358 -4.05 -3.88 3.55
C PHE A 358 -5.36 -3.10 3.60
N GLY A 359 -5.33 -1.76 3.55
CA GLY A 359 -6.42 -0.87 3.92
C GLY A 359 -6.27 -0.36 5.35
N ASN A 360 -7.22 0.45 5.82
CA ASN A 360 -7.23 0.91 7.20
C ASN A 360 -8.59 0.76 7.87
N CYS A 361 -8.54 0.61 9.18
CA CYS A 361 -9.65 0.72 10.10
C CYS A 361 -9.61 2.14 10.68
N ASP A 362 -10.63 2.95 10.42
CA ASP A 362 -10.69 4.40 10.67
C ASP A 362 -11.10 4.71 12.11
N ARG A 363 -10.29 4.25 13.06
CA ARG A 363 -10.61 4.27 14.48
C ARG A 363 -10.71 5.69 15.04
N ASP A 364 -9.98 6.64 14.46
CA ASP A 364 -10.02 8.07 14.79
C ASP A 364 -11.36 8.68 14.41
N ALA A 365 -11.84 8.43 13.20
CA ALA A 365 -13.18 8.84 12.79
C ALA A 365 -14.26 8.17 13.66
N ALA A 366 -14.09 6.89 13.99
CA ALA A 366 -14.96 6.16 14.90
C ALA A 366 -14.96 6.78 16.32
N HIS A 367 -13.81 7.23 16.82
CA HIS A 367 -13.68 7.92 18.11
C HIS A 367 -14.49 9.22 18.16
N PHE A 368 -14.43 10.04 17.11
CA PHE A 368 -15.26 11.24 17.02
C PHE A 368 -16.76 10.96 17.02
N HIS A 369 -17.18 9.74 16.67
CA HIS A 369 -18.58 9.33 16.63
C HIS A 369 -18.98 8.42 17.81
N ASN A 370 -18.09 8.24 18.80
CA ASN A 370 -18.29 7.35 19.94
C ASN A 370 -18.68 5.91 19.52
N GLU A 371 -18.05 5.41 18.46
CA GLU A 371 -18.27 4.06 17.95
C GLU A 371 -17.42 3.03 18.72
N ARG A 372 -17.84 1.76 18.67
CA ARG A 372 -17.07 0.65 19.24
C ARG A 372 -15.70 0.51 18.55
N HIS A 373 -14.69 0.08 19.31
CA HIS A 373 -13.29 -0.06 18.86
C HIS A 373 -12.63 1.23 18.35
N ALA A 374 -13.27 2.37 18.61
CA ALA A 374 -12.67 3.69 18.47
C ALA A 374 -11.30 3.81 19.16
N SER A 375 -10.43 4.63 18.60
CA SER A 375 -9.16 5.07 19.18
C SER A 375 -8.80 6.41 18.54
N ASP A 376 -7.99 7.21 19.21
CA ASP A 376 -7.38 8.42 18.67
C ASP A 376 -6.43 8.18 17.48
N THR A 377 -6.17 6.92 17.12
CA THR A 377 -5.28 6.54 16.03
C THR A 377 -5.92 5.51 15.10
N ALA A 378 -5.95 5.79 13.79
CA ALA A 378 -6.40 4.79 12.84
C ALA A 378 -5.40 3.62 12.74
N PHE A 379 -5.91 2.46 12.36
CA PHE A 379 -5.14 1.22 12.30
C PHE A 379 -4.94 0.79 10.84
N ALA A 380 -3.69 0.79 10.37
CA ALA A 380 -3.33 0.27 9.06
C ALA A 380 -3.18 -1.25 9.11
N HIS A 381 -3.98 -1.97 8.31
CA HIS A 381 -3.91 -3.42 8.24
C HIS A 381 -2.59 -3.88 7.61
N THR A 382 -2.03 -4.96 8.15
CA THR A 382 -0.73 -5.53 7.74
C THR A 382 -0.87 -6.90 7.08
N ASP A 383 -2.09 -7.32 6.80
CA ASP A 383 -2.43 -8.64 6.30
C ASP A 383 -2.71 -8.64 4.80
N PHE A 384 -2.71 -9.84 4.23
CA PHE A 384 -2.99 -10.13 2.84
C PHE A 384 -3.89 -11.36 2.81
N TRP A 385 -5.02 -11.26 2.12
CA TRP A 385 -6.06 -12.29 2.11
C TRP A 385 -6.43 -12.67 0.69
N SER A 386 -6.91 -13.89 0.50
CA SER A 386 -7.56 -14.34 -0.72
C SER A 386 -8.88 -15.02 -0.41
N TRP A 387 -9.87 -14.77 -1.25
CA TRP A 387 -11.15 -15.48 -1.28
C TRP A 387 -11.12 -16.50 -2.39
N ASN A 388 -11.37 -17.77 -2.06
CA ASN A 388 -11.56 -18.80 -3.08
C ASN A 388 -12.99 -18.74 -3.62
N VAL A 389 -13.14 -18.43 -4.91
CA VAL A 389 -14.45 -18.22 -5.55
C VAL A 389 -15.29 -19.50 -5.57
N LYS A 390 -14.66 -20.65 -5.78
CA LYS A 390 -15.36 -21.94 -5.88
C LYS A 390 -15.75 -22.49 -4.51
N HIS A 391 -14.83 -22.42 -3.55
CA HIS A 391 -15.01 -23.00 -2.23
C HIS A 391 -15.63 -22.04 -1.21
N GLU A 392 -15.73 -20.76 -1.56
CA GLU A 392 -16.30 -19.71 -0.72
C GLU A 392 -15.67 -19.61 0.66
N ILE A 393 -14.33 -19.62 0.67
CA ILE A 393 -13.55 -19.53 1.91
C ILE A 393 -12.47 -18.45 1.79
N TRP A 394 -12.26 -17.73 2.89
CA TRP A 394 -11.11 -16.87 3.06
C TRP A 394 -9.88 -17.67 3.45
N ARG A 395 -8.73 -17.22 2.95
CA ARG A 395 -7.41 -17.68 3.37
C ARG A 395 -6.52 -16.48 3.58
N GLN A 396 -5.84 -16.43 4.73
CA GLN A 396 -4.78 -15.45 4.92
C GLN A 396 -3.54 -15.91 4.15
N GLU A 397 -3.07 -15.06 3.24
CA GLU A 397 -1.96 -15.35 2.37
C GLU A 397 -0.63 -14.88 2.99
N ARG A 398 0.43 -15.63 2.70
CA ARG A 398 1.77 -15.26 3.11
C ARG A 398 2.35 -14.23 2.16
N MET A 399 2.85 -13.12 2.69
CA MET A 399 3.59 -12.13 1.89
C MET A 399 5.07 -12.52 1.76
N ALA A 400 5.38 -13.35 0.76
CA ALA A 400 6.75 -13.73 0.43
C ALA A 400 7.50 -12.61 -0.33
N GLY A 401 8.84 -12.65 -0.30
CA GLY A 401 9.68 -11.67 -1.00
C GLY A 401 9.87 -10.34 -0.24
N ASN A 402 9.66 -9.22 -0.95
CA ASN A 402 9.82 -7.85 -0.48
C ASN A 402 8.50 -7.07 -0.59
N PRO A 403 7.51 -7.37 0.26
CA PRO A 403 6.20 -6.74 0.21
C PRO A 403 6.24 -5.28 0.65
N PRO A 404 5.29 -4.45 0.19
CA PRO A 404 5.09 -3.11 0.74
C PRO A 404 4.83 -3.18 2.25
N CYS A 405 5.17 -2.11 2.97
CA CYS A 405 4.67 -1.92 4.33
C CYS A 405 3.16 -1.63 4.34
N ALA A 406 2.52 -1.87 5.48
CA ALA A 406 1.11 -1.56 5.70
C ALA A 406 0.80 -0.10 5.32
N ARG A 407 -0.29 0.07 4.56
CA ARG A 407 -0.71 1.34 3.99
C ARG A 407 -2.15 1.27 3.53
N THR A 408 -2.73 2.44 3.30
CA THR A 408 -4.08 2.61 2.75
C THR A 408 -4.05 3.60 1.59
N GLU A 409 -5.15 3.66 0.83
CA GLU A 409 -5.32 4.57 -0.32
C GLU A 409 -4.16 4.47 -1.34
N MET A 410 -3.62 3.28 -1.50
CA MET A 410 -2.59 2.99 -2.51
C MET A 410 -3.24 2.80 -3.88
N GLY A 411 -2.53 3.17 -4.94
CA GLY A 411 -2.91 2.79 -6.28
C GLY A 411 -2.57 1.32 -6.51
N TYR A 412 -3.45 0.61 -7.20
CA TYR A 412 -3.22 -0.78 -7.57
C TYR A 412 -3.85 -1.12 -8.92
N ALA A 413 -3.22 -2.02 -9.65
CA ALA A 413 -3.79 -2.60 -10.85
C ALA A 413 -3.24 -4.01 -11.06
N TYR A 414 -4.04 -4.89 -11.64
CA TYR A 414 -3.60 -6.22 -12.03
C TYR A 414 -3.39 -6.27 -13.54
N ASN A 415 -2.22 -6.74 -13.96
CA ASN A 415 -1.87 -6.91 -15.36
C ASN A 415 -2.05 -8.38 -15.72
N GLU A 416 -3.15 -8.72 -16.40
CA GLU A 416 -3.49 -10.11 -16.77
C GLU A 416 -2.40 -10.76 -17.62
N LYS A 417 -1.75 -10.00 -18.52
CA LYS A 417 -0.74 -10.53 -19.43
C LYS A 417 0.59 -10.84 -18.73
N LEU A 418 0.97 -10.01 -17.76
CA LEU A 418 2.18 -10.25 -16.95
C LEU A 418 1.92 -11.17 -15.76
N GLN A 419 0.65 -11.43 -15.45
CA GLN A 419 0.23 -12.12 -14.24
C GLN A 419 0.83 -11.47 -12.98
N GLN A 420 0.77 -10.13 -12.93
CA GLN A 420 1.35 -9.34 -11.85
C GLN A 420 0.37 -8.30 -11.34
N ALA A 421 0.26 -8.20 -10.02
CA ALA A 421 -0.37 -7.05 -9.38
C ALA A 421 0.69 -5.97 -9.12
N VAL A 422 0.41 -4.73 -9.51
CA VAL A 422 1.26 -3.57 -9.24
C VAL A 422 0.60 -2.72 -8.15
N VAL A 423 1.38 -2.29 -7.16
CA VAL A 423 0.95 -1.39 -6.08
C VAL A 423 1.86 -0.18 -6.02
N PHE A 424 1.30 1.01 -5.87
CA PHE A 424 2.03 2.28 -5.84
C PHE A 424 1.51 3.22 -4.74
N GLY A 425 2.44 3.87 -4.06
CA GLY A 425 2.13 4.98 -3.16
C GLY A 425 1.26 4.56 -1.98
N GLY A 426 0.27 5.40 -1.65
CA GLY A 426 -0.55 5.26 -0.45
C GLY A 426 0.04 6.01 0.74
N TYR A 427 -0.55 5.85 1.91
CA TYR A 427 0.02 6.38 3.15
C TYR A 427 -0.19 5.41 4.32
N ALA A 428 0.62 5.60 5.36
CA ALA A 428 0.43 4.96 6.65
C ALA A 428 0.21 6.02 7.72
N TYR A 429 -0.63 5.70 8.70
CA TYR A 429 -0.70 6.44 9.96
C TYR A 429 0.59 6.10 10.71
N LEU A 430 1.54 7.05 10.73
CA LEU A 430 2.79 6.89 11.47
C LEU A 430 2.83 7.88 12.62
N VAL A 431 3.68 7.58 13.60
CA VAL A 431 4.01 8.39 14.77
C VAL A 431 3.87 9.89 14.50
N MET A 432 2.95 10.52 15.24
CA MET A 432 2.65 11.94 15.16
C MET A 432 3.95 12.76 15.10
N ASN A 433 4.13 13.56 14.04
CA ASN A 433 5.01 14.70 14.19
C ASN A 433 4.26 15.64 15.14
N GLY A 434 4.67 15.71 16.40
CA GLY A 434 3.98 16.43 17.51
C GLY A 434 3.84 17.94 17.36
N ARG A 435 3.41 18.40 16.18
CA ARG A 435 2.85 19.73 15.96
C ARG A 435 1.34 19.56 15.96
N GLU A 436 0.69 20.18 16.94
CA GLU A 436 -0.76 20.31 16.97
C GLU A 436 -1.26 20.80 15.59
N GLY A 437 -2.26 20.10 15.04
CA GLY A 437 -2.89 20.44 13.76
C GLY A 437 -2.25 19.84 12.49
N GLN A 438 -1.19 19.02 12.57
CA GLN A 438 -0.70 18.26 11.42
C GLN A 438 -1.24 16.82 11.43
N PHE A 439 -1.80 16.39 10.30
CA PHE A 439 -2.18 14.99 10.12
C PHE A 439 -0.95 14.08 10.20
N PRO A 440 -0.97 13.01 11.01
CA PRO A 440 0.18 12.14 11.25
C PRO A 440 0.33 11.08 10.15
N TYR A 441 0.36 11.53 8.88
CA TYR A 441 0.44 10.64 7.73
C TYR A 441 1.84 10.65 7.14
N THR A 442 2.35 9.47 6.80
CA THR A 442 3.53 9.33 5.94
C THR A 442 3.09 8.77 4.60
N TYR A 443 3.20 9.60 3.58
CA TYR A 443 2.93 9.22 2.20
C TYR A 443 4.08 8.41 1.62
N PHE A 444 3.75 7.49 0.72
CA PHE A 444 4.71 6.67 0.00
C PHE A 444 4.77 7.05 -1.48
N ALA A 445 5.90 6.75 -2.11
CA ALA A 445 6.15 6.94 -3.54
C ALA A 445 6.83 5.69 -4.15
N ASP A 446 6.97 4.63 -3.37
CA ASP A 446 7.53 3.37 -3.82
C ASP A 446 6.51 2.59 -4.65
N THR A 447 7.01 1.69 -5.48
CA THR A 447 6.24 0.82 -6.36
C THR A 447 6.63 -0.61 -6.07
N PHE A 448 5.65 -1.50 -6.03
CA PHE A 448 5.86 -2.93 -5.81
C PHE A 448 5.10 -3.72 -6.85
N VAL A 449 5.61 -4.90 -7.15
CA VAL A 449 4.92 -5.91 -7.94
C VAL A 449 4.79 -7.20 -7.16
N CYS A 450 3.65 -7.84 -7.30
CA CYS A 450 3.36 -9.17 -6.79
C CYS A 450 3.25 -10.13 -7.97
N ASP A 451 4.19 -11.06 -8.08
CA ASP A 451 4.13 -12.13 -9.06
C ASP A 451 3.03 -13.12 -8.65
N MET A 452 2.00 -13.22 -9.49
CA MET A 452 0.87 -14.11 -9.29
C MET A 452 1.10 -15.34 -10.15
N ALA A 453 1.49 -16.46 -9.53
CA ALA A 453 1.53 -17.71 -10.26
C ALA A 453 0.11 -18.23 -10.53
N PRO A 454 -0.13 -18.94 -11.64
CA PRO A 454 -1.37 -19.69 -11.85
C PRO A 454 -1.59 -20.66 -10.69
N THR A 455 -2.79 -20.62 -10.09
CA THR A 455 -3.13 -21.43 -8.91
C THR A 455 -3.55 -22.88 -9.23
N SER A 456 -3.29 -23.36 -10.46
CA SER A 456 -3.75 -24.67 -10.93
C SER A 456 -3.16 -25.87 -10.19
N ASP A 457 -2.01 -25.69 -9.51
CA ASP A 457 -1.32 -26.78 -8.85
C ASP A 457 -1.65 -26.79 -7.35
N ALA A 458 -1.96 -27.98 -6.81
CA ALA A 458 -2.23 -28.20 -5.38
C ALA A 458 -1.09 -27.73 -4.45
N ASN A 459 0.12 -27.54 -5.01
CA ASN A 459 1.29 -27.01 -4.32
C ASN A 459 1.38 -25.47 -4.32
N GLY A 460 0.38 -24.78 -4.90
CA GLY A 460 0.11 -23.34 -4.86
C GLY A 460 1.32 -22.45 -4.61
N ILE A 461 1.99 -22.03 -5.69
CA ILE A 461 3.10 -21.07 -5.59
C ILE A 461 2.60 -19.81 -4.89
N GLU A 462 3.23 -19.48 -3.75
CA GLU A 462 2.88 -18.30 -2.96
C GLU A 462 3.16 -17.01 -3.74
N PRO A 463 2.29 -15.98 -3.65
CA PRO A 463 2.53 -14.69 -4.29
C PRO A 463 3.85 -14.07 -3.81
N LYS A 464 4.74 -13.72 -4.76
CA LYS A 464 6.08 -13.20 -4.44
C LYS A 464 6.15 -11.71 -4.73
N TRP A 465 6.48 -10.94 -3.70
CA TRP A 465 6.60 -9.49 -3.82
C TRP A 465 8.02 -9.05 -4.18
N ARG A 466 8.12 -8.04 -5.03
CA ARG A 466 9.38 -7.36 -5.39
C ARG A 466 9.16 -5.85 -5.40
N GLN A 467 10.16 -5.11 -4.95
CA GLN A 467 10.14 -3.65 -5.06
C GLN A 467 10.61 -3.25 -6.45
N VAL A 468 9.83 -2.40 -7.13
CA VAL A 468 10.25 -1.81 -8.39
C VAL A 468 11.10 -0.57 -8.07
N VAL A 469 12.39 -0.71 -8.37
CA VAL A 469 13.38 0.35 -8.23
C VAL A 469 13.43 1.11 -9.55
N THR A 470 12.99 2.37 -9.54
CA THR A 470 12.92 3.19 -10.75
C THR A 470 13.67 4.50 -10.58
N PRO A 471 14.38 4.97 -11.61
CA PRO A 471 14.78 6.36 -11.69
C PRO A 471 13.57 7.18 -12.13
N GLY A 472 13.10 8.08 -11.27
CA GLY A 472 11.93 8.88 -11.59
C GLY A 472 10.71 8.17 -11.09
N ILE A 473 10.16 8.66 -9.98
CA ILE A 473 8.89 8.20 -9.42
C ILE A 473 7.93 9.37 -9.38
N PRO A 474 6.61 9.13 -9.55
CA PRO A 474 5.62 10.10 -9.13
C PRO A 474 5.90 10.44 -7.65
N THR A 475 5.69 11.70 -7.28
CA THR A 475 5.96 12.16 -5.91
C THR A 475 5.10 11.42 -4.88
N TYR A 476 5.46 11.48 -3.60
CA TYR A 476 4.67 10.91 -2.51
C TYR A 476 3.19 11.31 -2.58
N ARG A 477 2.30 10.31 -2.55
CA ARG A 477 0.85 10.53 -2.74
C ARG A 477 0.01 9.32 -2.34
N CYS A 478 -1.25 9.57 -2.08
CA CYS A 478 -2.31 8.58 -1.89
C CYS A 478 -3.45 8.80 -2.90
N GLN A 479 -4.47 7.96 -2.85
CA GLN A 479 -5.66 7.98 -3.72
C GLN A 479 -5.30 7.92 -5.20
N ALA A 480 -4.21 7.23 -5.53
CA ALA A 480 -3.83 7.00 -6.92
C ALA A 480 -4.78 5.98 -7.55
N HIS A 481 -5.28 6.28 -8.74
CA HIS A 481 -6.00 5.29 -9.55
C HIS A 481 -5.01 4.68 -10.53
N MET A 482 -4.92 3.36 -10.52
CA MET A 482 -4.09 2.63 -11.48
C MET A 482 -4.97 1.82 -12.41
N GLN A 483 -4.62 1.82 -13.69
CA GLN A 483 -5.29 1.04 -14.73
C GLN A 483 -4.26 0.32 -15.57
N CYS A 484 -4.57 -0.90 -16.00
CA CYS A 484 -3.72 -1.63 -16.94
C CYS A 484 -4.32 -1.49 -18.35
N ASP A 485 -3.53 -1.00 -19.29
CA ASP A 485 -3.83 -1.06 -20.72
C ASP A 485 -3.50 -2.49 -21.21
N PRO A 486 -4.52 -3.33 -21.50
CA PRO A 486 -4.29 -4.70 -21.93
C PRO A 486 -3.64 -4.75 -23.31
N ALA A 487 -3.83 -3.73 -24.17
CA ALA A 487 -3.25 -3.71 -25.51
C ALA A 487 -1.75 -3.40 -25.45
N LYS A 488 -1.35 -2.38 -24.70
CA LYS A 488 0.05 -1.94 -24.61
C LYS A 488 0.87 -2.66 -23.55
N HIS A 489 0.24 -3.43 -22.67
CA HIS A 489 0.85 -4.03 -21.49
C HIS A 489 1.41 -2.97 -20.54
N ARG A 490 0.72 -1.85 -20.32
CA ARG A 490 1.24 -0.75 -19.51
C ARG A 490 0.31 -0.43 -18.35
N THR A 491 0.87 0.04 -17.25
CA THR A 491 0.09 0.43 -16.10
C THR A 491 0.18 1.93 -15.93
N GLU A 492 -0.96 2.60 -15.96
CA GLU A 492 -1.06 4.04 -15.88
C GLU A 492 -1.56 4.48 -14.51
N VAL A 493 -1.07 5.62 -14.00
CA VAL A 493 -1.54 6.28 -12.78
C VAL A 493 -2.24 7.58 -13.16
N ILE A 494 -3.53 7.67 -12.83
CA ILE A 494 -4.34 8.89 -12.94
C ILE A 494 -4.67 9.39 -11.54
N LEU A 495 -4.62 10.69 -11.34
CA LEU A 495 -4.99 11.34 -10.08
C LEU A 495 -5.87 12.56 -10.32
N THR A 496 -6.80 12.79 -9.39
CA THR A 496 -7.63 13.99 -9.33
C THR A 496 -7.85 14.38 -7.88
N ARG A 497 -7.45 15.60 -7.50
CA ARG A 497 -8.10 16.37 -6.43
C ARG A 497 -7.81 17.85 -6.67
N THR A 498 -8.52 18.77 -6.05
CA THR A 498 -8.07 20.16 -5.86
C THR A 498 -8.66 20.68 -4.54
N LYS A 499 -7.82 21.33 -3.72
CA LYS A 499 -8.16 22.22 -2.57
C LYS A 499 -8.77 21.60 -1.29
N LEU A 500 -7.99 20.80 -0.59
CA LEU A 500 -7.89 20.82 0.89
C LEU A 500 -6.42 21.12 1.22
N GLY A 501 -5.98 21.24 2.48
CA GLY A 501 -4.56 21.49 2.83
C GLY A 501 -3.52 20.51 2.26
N SER A 502 -3.94 19.53 1.45
CA SER A 502 -3.15 18.63 0.63
C SER A 502 -3.01 19.13 -0.82
N ARG A 503 -1.78 19.04 -1.35
CA ARG A 503 -1.54 19.27 -2.78
C ARG A 503 -2.13 18.13 -3.57
N SER A 504 -2.89 18.48 -4.61
CA SER A 504 -3.46 17.52 -5.52
C SER A 504 -2.68 17.44 -6.82
N PHE A 505 -2.80 16.31 -7.52
CA PHE A 505 -2.07 16.03 -8.74
C PHE A 505 -3.06 15.67 -9.85
N SER A 506 -2.79 16.13 -11.07
CA SER A 506 -3.51 15.77 -12.30
C SER A 506 -2.52 15.28 -13.38
N ASP A 507 -1.40 14.71 -12.93
CA ASP A 507 -0.38 14.13 -13.79
C ASP A 507 -0.75 12.70 -14.16
N LEU A 508 -0.42 12.32 -15.40
CA LEU A 508 -0.53 10.95 -15.89
C LEU A 508 0.87 10.36 -15.94
N TRP A 509 1.04 9.19 -15.33
CA TRP A 509 2.29 8.45 -15.34
C TRP A 509 2.06 7.05 -15.85
N GLU A 510 3.10 6.47 -16.44
CA GLU A 510 3.09 5.14 -17.02
C GLU A 510 4.27 4.34 -16.47
N VAL A 511 4.00 3.11 -16.02
CA VAL A 511 5.00 2.06 -15.82
C VAL A 511 4.92 1.11 -17.00
N PRO A 512 6.00 0.90 -17.75
CA PRO A 512 6.06 -0.15 -18.75
C PRO A 512 5.81 -1.48 -18.07
N GLY A 513 4.75 -2.18 -18.48
CA GLY A 513 4.54 -3.55 -18.03
C GLY A 513 5.37 -4.48 -18.92
N GLY A 514 6.22 -5.27 -18.28
CA GLY A 514 7.12 -6.22 -18.92
C GLY A 514 8.02 -6.84 -17.87
N HIS A 515 8.81 -7.83 -18.26
CA HIS A 515 10.00 -8.18 -17.49
C HIS A 515 10.79 -6.88 -17.34
N PHE A 516 10.88 -6.39 -16.10
CA PHE A 516 11.53 -5.16 -15.65
C PHE A 516 13.06 -5.16 -15.92
N GLU A 517 13.41 -5.45 -17.16
CA GLU A 517 14.71 -5.43 -17.78
C GLU A 517 14.74 -4.20 -18.67
N VAL A 518 14.71 -3.03 -18.03
CA VAL A 518 14.91 -1.77 -18.75
C VAL A 518 16.33 -1.81 -19.30
N ASP A 519 16.43 -1.84 -20.63
CA ASP A 519 17.66 -1.67 -21.37
C ASP A 519 18.36 -0.43 -20.81
N ALA A 520 19.57 -0.60 -20.28
CA ALA A 520 20.25 0.37 -19.43
C ALA A 520 20.78 1.57 -20.23
N ALA A 521 19.95 2.17 -21.09
CA ALA A 521 20.22 3.40 -21.81
C ALA A 521 20.51 4.52 -20.80
N ASP A 522 21.81 4.70 -20.60
CA ASP A 522 22.52 5.62 -19.73
C ASP A 522 21.83 6.01 -18.40
N SER A 523 22.01 5.17 -17.38
CA SER A 523 21.57 5.41 -16.00
C SER A 523 22.06 6.75 -15.41
N ARG A 524 23.04 7.42 -16.03
CA ARG A 524 23.56 8.74 -15.61
C ARG A 524 22.64 9.90 -15.97
N VAL A 525 21.75 9.75 -16.97
CA VAL A 525 20.77 10.80 -17.35
C VAL A 525 19.37 10.56 -16.82
N ALA A 526 19.12 9.40 -16.22
CA ALA A 526 17.81 9.08 -15.69
C ALA A 526 17.43 10.07 -14.57
N ARG A 527 16.26 10.69 -14.70
CA ARG A 527 15.72 11.59 -13.65
C ARG A 527 15.46 10.77 -12.39
N ALA A 528 15.66 11.34 -11.21
CA ALA A 528 15.40 10.70 -9.93
C ALA A 528 14.31 11.50 -9.18
N GLY A 529 13.08 11.42 -9.68
CA GLY A 529 11.93 12.22 -9.24
C GLY A 529 12.00 13.66 -9.79
N PRO A 530 11.81 14.71 -8.96
CA PRO A 530 12.03 16.09 -9.41
C PRO A 530 13.53 16.43 -9.60
N TRP A 531 14.42 15.53 -9.18
CA TRP A 531 15.86 15.73 -9.22
C TRP A 531 16.47 15.19 -10.50
N GLN A 532 17.51 15.86 -11.00
CA GLN A 532 18.28 15.42 -12.15
C GLN A 532 19.66 14.97 -11.70
N ARG A 533 20.26 13.99 -12.39
CA ARG A 533 21.63 13.55 -12.13
C ARG A 533 22.61 14.28 -13.03
N CYS A 534 23.76 14.63 -12.47
CA CYS A 534 24.88 15.11 -13.25
C CYS A 534 25.38 13.99 -14.15
N PHE A 535 25.47 14.24 -15.46
CA PHE A 535 25.96 13.28 -16.44
C PHE A 535 27.34 12.71 -16.05
N THR A 536 28.20 13.56 -15.48
CA THR A 536 29.60 13.21 -15.23
C THR A 536 29.85 12.59 -13.86
N CYS A 537 29.26 13.14 -12.80
CA CYS A 537 29.53 12.69 -11.43
C CYS A 537 28.34 11.99 -10.75
N ALA A 538 27.22 11.82 -11.46
CA ALA A 538 25.98 11.23 -10.97
C ALA A 538 25.31 11.90 -9.75
N ALA A 539 25.91 12.97 -9.18
CA ALA A 539 25.30 13.73 -8.10
C ALA A 539 23.92 14.25 -8.52
N ALA A 540 22.90 14.11 -7.66
CA ALA A 540 21.56 14.61 -7.96
C ALA A 540 21.35 16.04 -7.41
N GLY A 541 20.48 16.82 -8.05
CA GLY A 541 20.22 18.20 -7.65
C GLY A 541 19.45 18.99 -8.70
N PRO A 542 19.12 20.27 -8.39
CA PRO A 542 18.50 21.19 -9.33
C PRO A 542 19.59 21.74 -10.27
N TRP A 543 19.90 20.97 -11.31
CA TRP A 543 21.00 21.30 -12.20
C TRP A 543 20.54 22.11 -13.41
N LYS A 544 21.45 22.92 -13.97
CA LYS A 544 21.18 23.68 -15.20
C LYS A 544 21.24 22.73 -16.40
N LYS A 545 20.25 22.85 -17.29
CA LYS A 545 20.25 22.18 -18.61
C LYS A 545 21.46 22.67 -19.42
N CYS A 546 21.99 21.81 -20.28
CA CYS A 546 22.85 22.23 -21.39
C CYS A 546 22.18 23.39 -22.13
N GLY A 547 22.71 24.60 -21.97
CA GLY A 547 22.19 25.80 -22.62
C GLY A 547 22.67 25.82 -24.05
N ARG A 548 21.72 25.92 -24.99
CA ARG A 548 21.89 26.11 -26.46
C ARG A 548 21.94 24.83 -27.30
N SER A 549 20.85 24.69 -28.04
CA SER A 549 20.65 24.08 -29.37
C SER A 549 19.48 23.10 -29.35
N GLY A 550 18.46 23.40 -30.16
CA GLY A 550 17.16 22.71 -30.19
C GLY A 550 17.19 21.23 -30.62
N VAL A 551 18.36 20.61 -30.74
CA VAL A 551 18.53 19.23 -31.22
C VAL A 551 18.41 18.22 -30.08
N VAL A 552 18.90 18.56 -28.88
CA VAL A 552 18.85 17.66 -27.72
C VAL A 552 17.98 18.36 -26.69
N LYS A 553 16.74 17.87 -26.49
CA LYS A 553 15.66 18.46 -25.66
C LYS A 553 15.99 18.59 -24.14
N GLY A 554 17.21 19.00 -23.78
CA GLY A 554 17.68 19.20 -22.41
C GLY A 554 17.85 17.91 -21.62
N VAL A 555 18.46 16.88 -22.23
CA VAL A 555 18.55 15.52 -21.66
C VAL A 555 19.59 15.41 -20.53
N PRO A 556 20.82 15.96 -20.63
CA PRO A 556 21.81 15.85 -19.57
C PRO A 556 21.98 17.13 -18.78
N PHE A 557 22.38 16.94 -17.54
CA PHE A 557 22.57 17.97 -16.54
C PHE A 557 24.00 17.93 -16.02
N SER A 558 24.52 19.05 -15.52
CA SER A 558 25.84 19.09 -14.90
C SER A 558 25.80 19.92 -13.63
N VAL A 559 26.40 19.43 -12.55
CA VAL A 559 26.48 20.14 -11.25
C VAL A 559 27.24 21.45 -11.40
N ALA A 560 28.34 21.40 -12.15
CA ALA A 560 29.26 22.51 -12.35
C ALA A 560 29.86 22.45 -13.75
N TRP A 561 30.48 23.56 -14.15
CA TRP A 561 31.12 23.68 -15.46
C TRP A 561 32.32 22.72 -15.64
N ALA A 562 32.99 22.36 -14.55
CA ALA A 562 34.01 21.32 -14.55
C ALA A 562 33.44 19.95 -14.96
N CYS A 563 32.31 19.54 -14.36
CA CYS A 563 31.62 18.31 -14.76
C CYS A 563 31.18 18.36 -16.22
N LEU A 564 30.66 19.51 -16.68
CA LEU A 564 30.26 19.69 -18.08
C LEU A 564 31.45 19.44 -19.01
N ARG A 565 32.59 20.12 -18.79
CA ARG A 565 33.80 19.96 -19.61
C ARG A 565 34.30 18.52 -19.64
N GLN A 566 34.37 17.87 -18.48
CA GLN A 566 34.85 16.49 -18.36
C GLN A 566 33.93 15.50 -19.09
N GLY A 567 32.62 15.62 -18.91
CA GLY A 567 31.64 14.72 -19.55
C GLY A 567 31.30 15.08 -20.99
N TRP A 568 31.72 16.26 -21.49
CA TRP A 568 31.24 16.80 -22.77
C TRP A 568 31.57 15.90 -23.96
N LYS A 569 32.78 15.34 -24.03
CA LYS A 569 33.22 14.50 -25.16
C LYS A 569 32.36 13.24 -25.28
N GLU A 570 32.13 12.57 -24.15
CA GLU A 570 31.30 11.37 -24.07
C GLU A 570 29.82 11.71 -24.32
N HIS A 571 29.32 12.78 -23.69
CA HIS A 571 27.96 13.27 -23.92
C HIS A 571 27.70 13.58 -25.41
N LYS A 572 28.67 14.21 -26.08
CA LYS A 572 28.60 14.52 -27.52
C LYS A 572 28.47 13.26 -28.37
N GLN A 573 29.25 12.22 -28.04
CA GLN A 573 29.23 10.95 -28.74
C GLN A 573 27.92 10.20 -28.52
N LEU A 574 27.44 10.18 -27.27
CA LEU A 574 26.28 9.39 -26.87
C LEU A 574 24.95 10.04 -27.30
N HIS A 575 24.84 11.36 -27.21
CA HIS A 575 23.61 12.11 -27.48
C HIS A 575 23.64 12.93 -28.77
N LYS A 576 24.72 12.82 -29.57
CA LYS A 576 24.90 13.54 -30.84
C LYS A 576 24.75 15.06 -30.72
N CYS A 577 25.20 15.63 -29.60
CA CYS A 577 25.18 17.09 -29.38
C CYS A 577 26.15 17.84 -30.32
N CYS A 578 25.79 19.04 -30.74
CA CYS A 578 26.72 19.96 -31.42
C CYS A 578 27.53 20.76 -30.39
N LYS A 579 28.71 21.30 -30.78
CA LYS A 579 29.59 22.09 -29.87
C LYS A 579 28.80 23.28 -29.26
N PRO A 580 29.11 23.67 -28.00
CA PRO A 580 28.40 24.72 -27.27
C PRO A 580 28.63 26.12 -27.85
#